data_AF-A0A926NK13-F1
#
_entry.id   AF-A0A926NK13-F1
#
_cell.length_a   1.000
_cell.length_b   1.000
_cell.length_c   1.000
_cell.angle_alpha   90.00
_cell.angle_beta   90.00
_cell.angle_gamma   90.00
#
_symmetry.space_group_name_H-M   'P 1'
#
loop_
_entity.id
_entity.type
_entity.pdbx_description
1 polymer ?
#
loop_
_entity_poly.entity_id
_entity_poly.type
_entity_poly.pdbx_seq_one_letter_code
_entity_poly.pdbx_strand_id
1 'polypeptide(L)'
;MLDSLSDIERQAKKLKIQMEVESLEAYLFNVRNALSEFRESIDLYQRGNQLYASSWKGRAADAYQRLVSDLSQLEAIVTSIGFDLQGEISREIDRLLQKAEDYR
;
A
#
# COMPACT_ATOMS: atom_id res chain seq x y z
N MET A 1 10.02 -32.25 32.08
CA MET A 1 10.85 -31.04 32.26
C MET A 1 11.49 -30.60 30.95
N LEU A 2 12.01 -31.51 30.12
CA LEU A 2 12.45 -31.19 28.74
C LEU A 2 11.27 -30.87 27.80
N ASP A 3 10.18 -31.65 27.85
CA ASP A 3 8.98 -31.38 27.04
C ASP A 3 8.31 -30.02 27.35
N SER A 4 8.30 -29.62 28.63
CA SER A 4 7.76 -28.32 29.05
C SER A 4 8.60 -27.14 28.55
N LEU A 5 9.92 -27.32 28.38
CA LEU A 5 10.80 -26.30 27.81
C LEU A 5 10.58 -26.18 26.30
N SER A 6 10.43 -27.30 25.59
CA SER A 6 10.13 -27.27 24.14
C SER A 6 8.77 -26.66 23.82
N ASP A 7 7.76 -26.88 24.66
CA ASP A 7 6.43 -26.30 24.48
C ASP A 7 6.44 -24.77 24.68
N ILE A 8 7.16 -24.30 25.70
CA ILE A 8 7.36 -22.86 25.94
C ILE A 8 8.07 -22.21 24.75
N GLU A 9 9.12 -22.85 24.22
CA GLU A 9 9.84 -22.33 23.05
C GLU A 9 8.96 -22.26 21.80
N ARG A 10 8.14 -23.28 21.53
CA ARG A 10 7.18 -23.26 20.41
C ARG A 10 6.17 -22.13 20.57
N GLN A 11 5.63 -21.96 21.76
CA GLN A 11 4.63 -20.94 22.03
C GLN A 11 5.22 -19.52 21.94
N ALA A 12 6.45 -19.31 22.40
CA ALA A 12 7.16 -18.05 22.22
C ALA A 12 7.43 -17.73 20.73
N LYS A 13 7.82 -18.72 19.93
CA LYS A 13 8.01 -18.55 18.47
C LYS A 13 6.70 -18.19 17.77
N LYS A 14 5.59 -18.84 18.16
CA LYS A 14 4.26 -18.54 17.63
C LYS A 14 3.80 -17.12 17.99
N LEU A 15 3.99 -16.71 19.24
CA LEU A 15 3.64 -15.35 19.70
C LEU A 15 4.43 -14.30 18.91
N LYS A 16 5.74 -14.51 18.72
CA LYS A 16 6.57 -13.60 17.92
C LYS A 16 6.03 -13.43 16.50
N ILE A 17 5.65 -14.53 15.84
CA ILE A 17 5.07 -14.48 14.50
C ILE A 17 3.74 -13.72 14.50
N GLN A 18 2.88 -13.93 15.49
CA GLN A 18 1.62 -13.20 15.60
C GLN A 18 1.84 -11.69 15.72
N MET A 19 2.80 -11.25 16.54
CA MET A 19 3.15 -9.83 16.65
C MET A 19 3.67 -9.24 15.33
N GLU A 20 4.47 -10.00 14.57
CA GLU A 20 4.95 -9.59 13.25
C GLU A 20 3.79 -9.44 12.26
N VAL A 21 2.84 -10.40 12.25
CA VAL A 21 1.62 -10.34 11.42
C VAL A 21 0.77 -9.12 11.77
N GLU A 22 0.50 -8.88 13.05
CA GLU A 22 -0.29 -7.72 13.50
C GLU A 22 0.34 -6.39 13.04
N SER A 23 1.67 -6.27 13.13
CA SER A 23 2.38 -5.09 12.63
C SER A 23 2.26 -4.93 11.11
N LEU A 24 2.31 -6.02 10.35
CA LEU A 24 2.16 -6.00 8.90
C LEU A 24 0.73 -5.66 8.47
N GLU A 25 -0.27 -6.15 9.19
CA GLU A 25 -1.68 -5.80 8.97
C GLU A 25 -1.94 -4.32 9.21
N ALA A 26 -1.38 -3.76 10.31
CA ALA A 26 -1.44 -2.33 10.58
C ALA A 26 -0.76 -1.51 9.48
N TYR A 27 0.38 -1.98 8.98
CA TYR A 27 1.07 -1.32 7.88
C TYR A 27 0.26 -1.40 6.57
N LEU A 28 -0.32 -2.55 6.25
CA LEU A 28 -1.20 -2.75 5.09
C LEU A 28 -2.41 -1.81 5.13
N PHE A 29 -3.01 -1.63 6.30
CA PHE A 29 -4.08 -0.66 6.51
C PHE A 29 -3.63 0.77 6.19
N ASN A 30 -2.45 1.18 6.67
CA ASN A 30 -1.91 2.51 6.38
C ASN A 30 -1.62 2.72 4.89
N VAL A 31 -1.07 1.71 4.20
CA VAL A 31 -0.85 1.76 2.74
C VAL A 31 -2.18 1.92 1.99
N ARG A 32 -3.22 1.18 2.39
CA ARG A 32 -4.56 1.29 1.80
C ARG A 32 -5.15 2.70 1.98
N ASN A 33 -5.03 3.28 3.17
CA ASN A 33 -5.52 4.63 3.44
C ASN A 33 -4.78 5.67 2.61
N ALA A 34 -3.43 5.59 2.56
CA ALA A 34 -2.62 6.52 1.79
C ALA A 34 -2.99 6.48 0.28
N LEU A 35 -3.24 5.30 -0.29
CA LEU A 35 -3.69 5.19 -1.68
C LEU A 35 -5.11 5.72 -1.89
N SER A 36 -6.01 5.57 -0.91
CA SER A 36 -7.34 6.17 -0.95
C SER A 36 -7.27 7.70 -0.97
N GLU A 37 -6.52 8.29 -0.04
CA GLU A 37 -6.31 9.74 0.04
C GLU A 37 -5.64 10.30 -1.23
N PHE A 38 -4.66 9.56 -1.77
CA PHE A 38 -4.01 9.91 -3.02
C PHE A 38 -5.01 9.94 -4.18
N ARG A 39 -5.85 8.90 -4.31
CA ARG A 39 -6.88 8.83 -5.35
C ARG A 39 -7.91 9.95 -5.21
N GLU A 40 -8.36 10.25 -4.00
CA GLU A 40 -9.29 11.38 -3.77
C GLU A 40 -8.69 12.72 -4.20
N SER A 41 -7.40 12.91 -3.96
CA SER A 41 -6.66 14.11 -4.38
C SER A 41 -6.57 14.22 -5.90
N ILE A 42 -6.34 13.11 -6.58
CA ILE A 42 -6.37 13.04 -8.05
C ILE A 42 -7.77 13.38 -8.58
N ASP A 43 -8.82 12.77 -8.02
CA ASP A 43 -10.20 13.00 -8.45
C ASP A 43 -10.60 14.48 -8.26
N LEU A 44 -10.13 15.13 -7.20
CA LEU A 44 -10.30 16.57 -6.99
C LEU A 44 -9.56 17.40 -8.05
N TYR A 45 -8.29 17.07 -8.31
CA TYR A 45 -7.48 17.73 -9.33
C TYR A 45 -8.11 17.61 -10.72
N GLN A 46 -8.51 16.41 -11.13
CA GLN A 46 -9.10 16.15 -12.45
C GLN A 46 -10.40 16.93 -12.65
N ARG A 47 -11.26 17.02 -11.62
CA ARG A 47 -12.46 17.86 -11.64
C ARG A 47 -12.12 19.33 -11.82
N GLY A 48 -11.15 19.85 -11.07
CA GLY A 48 -10.67 21.23 -11.21
C GLY A 48 -10.13 21.51 -12.61
N ASN A 49 -9.30 20.62 -13.13
CA ASN A 49 -8.75 20.70 -14.48
C ASN A 49 -9.86 20.81 -15.55
N GLN A 50 -10.85 19.91 -15.51
CA GLN A 50 -11.97 19.91 -16.45
C GLN A 50 -12.79 21.21 -16.40
N LEU A 51 -13.01 21.75 -15.21
CA LEU A 51 -13.81 22.97 -15.01
C LEU A 51 -13.10 24.24 -15.49
N TYR A 52 -11.78 24.36 -15.26
CA TYR A 52 -11.09 25.63 -15.42
C TYR A 52 -10.15 25.70 -16.63
N ALA A 53 -9.50 24.60 -17.00
CA ALA A 53 -8.48 24.60 -18.06
C ALA A 53 -9.04 24.29 -19.46
N SER A 54 -10.28 23.81 -19.56
CA SER A 54 -10.91 23.39 -20.83
C SER A 54 -11.05 24.52 -21.86
N SER A 55 -11.04 25.78 -21.43
CA SER A 55 -11.11 26.96 -22.30
C SER A 55 -9.76 27.61 -22.61
N TRP A 56 -8.67 27.13 -22.00
CA TRP A 56 -7.35 27.73 -22.16
C TRP A 56 -6.78 27.46 -23.55
N LYS A 57 -6.07 28.45 -24.11
CA LYS A 57 -5.45 28.37 -25.45
C LYS A 57 -4.06 28.97 -25.47
N GLY A 58 -3.26 28.58 -26.47
CA GLY A 58 -1.91 29.08 -26.70
C GLY A 58 -0.85 28.43 -25.81
N ARG A 59 0.36 28.99 -25.83
CA ARG A 59 1.56 28.35 -25.23
C ARG A 59 1.44 27.99 -23.75
N ALA A 60 0.69 28.77 -22.97
CA ALA A 60 0.44 28.46 -21.56
C ALA A 60 -0.44 27.21 -21.39
N ALA A 61 -1.44 27.04 -22.26
CA ALA A 61 -2.27 25.84 -22.27
C ALA A 61 -1.48 24.60 -22.67
N ASP A 62 -0.61 24.72 -23.69
CA ASP A 62 0.25 23.61 -24.13
C ASP A 62 1.22 23.17 -23.01
N ALA A 63 1.83 24.14 -22.30
CA ALA A 63 2.71 23.85 -21.17
C ALA A 63 1.95 23.19 -20.01
N TYR A 64 0.75 23.68 -19.71
CA TYR A 64 -0.11 23.09 -18.69
C TYR A 64 -0.53 21.65 -19.04
N GLN A 65 -0.90 21.37 -20.29
CA GLN A 65 -1.26 20.01 -20.73
C GLN A 65 -0.10 19.02 -20.60
N ARG A 66 1.15 19.48 -20.84
CA ARG A 66 2.33 18.63 -20.58
C ARG A 66 2.46 18.29 -19.09
N LEU A 67 2.28 19.28 -18.21
CA LEU A 67 2.28 19.04 -16.75
C LEU A 67 1.17 18.07 -16.33
N VAL A 68 -0.03 18.19 -16.90
CA VAL A 68 -1.14 17.25 -16.66
C VAL A 68 -0.73 15.83 -17.07
N SER A 69 -0.11 15.67 -18.24
CA SER A 69 0.37 14.37 -18.71
C SER A 69 1.42 13.76 -17.79
N ASP A 70 2.38 14.58 -17.34
CA ASP A 70 3.42 14.14 -16.41
C ASP A 70 2.81 13.71 -15.06
N LEU A 71 1.83 14.46 -14.56
CA LEU A 71 1.10 14.12 -13.34
C LEU A 71 0.32 12.80 -13.48
N SER A 72 -0.35 12.57 -14.62
CA SER A 72 -1.04 11.29 -14.88
C SER A 72 -0.08 10.12 -14.97
N GLN A 73 1.13 10.32 -15.51
CA GLN A 73 2.16 9.27 -15.50
C GLN A 73 2.64 8.95 -14.09
N LEU A 74 2.87 9.99 -13.26
CA LEU A 74 3.26 9.80 -11.87
C LEU A 74 2.16 9.12 -11.04
N GLU A 75 0.89 9.48 -11.26
CA GLU A 75 -0.27 8.81 -10.67
C GLU A 75 -0.25 7.31 -10.93
N ALA A 76 -0.05 6.90 -12.19
CA ALA A 76 -0.01 5.49 -12.56
C ALA A 76 1.14 4.76 -11.86
N ILE A 77 2.33 5.38 -11.78
CA ILE A 77 3.49 4.81 -11.11
C ILE A 77 3.23 4.62 -9.61
N VAL A 78 2.75 5.65 -8.92
CA VAL A 78 2.46 5.59 -7.48
C VAL A 78 1.40 4.54 -7.17
N THR A 79 0.35 4.48 -7.99
CA THR A 79 -0.73 3.49 -7.86
C THR A 79 -0.19 2.06 -8.03
N SER A 80 0.64 1.82 -9.05
CA SER A 80 1.27 0.51 -9.29
C SER A 80 2.14 0.08 -8.11
N ILE A 81 3.05 0.96 -7.66
CA ILE A 81 3.93 0.67 -6.52
C ILE A 81 3.11 0.37 -5.26
N GLY A 82 2.02 1.11 -5.05
CA GLY A 82 1.10 0.90 -3.95
C GLY A 82 0.46 -0.49 -3.98
N PHE A 83 -0.05 -0.92 -5.13
CA PHE A 83 -0.63 -2.26 -5.28
C PHE A 83 0.40 -3.37 -5.16
N ASP A 84 1.60 -3.19 -5.71
CA ASP A 84 2.69 -4.16 -5.57
C ASP A 84 3.06 -4.33 -4.09
N LEU A 85 3.19 -3.21 -3.35
CA LEU A 85 3.48 -3.22 -1.92
C LEU A 85 2.37 -3.93 -1.12
N GLN A 86 1.10 -3.66 -1.41
CA GLN A 86 -0.01 -4.38 -0.77
C GLN A 86 0.09 -5.89 -1.01
N GLY A 87 0.38 -6.31 -2.24
CA GLY A 87 0.53 -7.71 -2.61
C GLY A 87 1.72 -8.40 -1.95
N GLU A 88 2.86 -7.70 -1.78
CA GLU A 88 4.02 -8.24 -1.05
C GLU A 88 3.73 -8.36 0.45
N ILE A 89 3.09 -7.36 1.07
CA ILE A 89 2.74 -7.43 2.50
C ILE A 89 1.75 -8.59 2.75
N SER A 90 0.73 -8.75 1.91
CA SER A 90 -0.21 -9.86 2.04
C SER A 90 0.46 -11.23 1.90
N ARG A 91 1.36 -11.39 0.91
CA ARG A 91 2.13 -12.64 0.75
C ARG A 91 3.02 -12.94 1.96
N GLU A 92 3.62 -11.92 2.55
CA GLU A 92 4.46 -12.09 3.74
C GLU A 92 3.62 -12.48 4.97
N ILE A 93 2.44 -11.90 5.14
CA ILE A 93 1.48 -12.31 6.18
C ILE A 93 1.11 -13.80 6.00
N ASP A 94 0.74 -14.22 4.79
CA ASP A 94 0.38 -15.62 4.50
C ASP A 94 1.54 -16.57 4.81
N ARG A 95 2.77 -16.20 4.42
CA ARG A 95 3.99 -16.97 4.71
C ARG A 95 4.24 -17.11 6.21
N LEU A 96 4.05 -16.03 6.96
CA LEU A 96 4.21 -16.02 8.42
C LEU A 96 3.15 -16.89 9.10
N LEU A 97 1.89 -16.79 8.69
CA LEU A 97 0.80 -17.61 9.20
C LEU A 97 1.05 -19.10 8.93
N GLN A 98 1.50 -19.46 7.73
CA GLN A 98 1.87 -20.84 7.41
C GLN A 98 3.02 -21.34 8.31
N LYS A 99 4.06 -20.53 8.51
CA LYS A 99 5.16 -20.85 9.43
C LYS A 99 4.70 -21.00 10.88
N ALA A 100 3.64 -20.30 11.31
CA ALA A 100 3.07 -20.48 12.63
C ALA A 100 2.38 -21.85 12.80
N GLU A 101 1.89 -22.45 11.71
CA GLU A 101 1.31 -23.79 11.73
C GLU A 101 2.37 -24.89 11.94
N ASP A 102 3.62 -24.66 11.53
CA ASP A 102 4.75 -25.58 11.76
C ASP A 102 5.08 -25.74 13.25
N TYR A 103 4.58 -24.84 14.11
CA TYR A 103 4.71 -24.91 15.57
C TYR A 103 3.48 -25.51 16.27
N ARG A 104 2.55 -26.14 15.54
CA ARG A 104 1.51 -27.01 16.13
C ARG A 104 2.11 -28.23 16.83
#